data_AF-A0A290QP10-F1
#
_entry.id   AF-A0A290QP10-F1
#
_cell.length_a   1.000
_cell.length_b   1.000
_cell.length_c   1.000
_cell.angle_alpha   90.00
_cell.angle_beta   90.00
_cell.angle_gamma   90.00
#
_symmetry.space_group_name_H-M   'P 1'
#
loop_
_entity.id
_entity.type
_entity.pdbx_description
1 polymer ?
#
loop_
_entity_poly.entity_id
_entity_poly.type
_entity_poly.pdbx_seq_one_letter_code
_entity_poly.pdbx_strand_id
1 'polypeptide(L)'
;MQNTRFSQARRFVLGLGIIASLTLVGCKTTAVTNLTPGSLPANPSQIYTISARIKPKLASFVQGTVLPSIVIDGQKYRMTKSNLGEDIFEFDYQLAAGRTELAYYFEYTYQVSNNGTLSSREDYTQVQRATIVGRYVLSLEVNRGPVGAKVSILGRGFTPADVVYFDNAPVRTVFESANSISFYVPSVDANRNYKVSIGGNLGQSPAGTFRVDGVGGVSEGLNNTFSPSPSVAATNATGGTLLVNPTALSLKKGQKVNLTFTTPVTASAGGLLIDITTDVPESVIMPEVIVPAGSNTVTISIEAGRPGTGSLFAKGPGVKELVIPVKVQ
;
A
#
# COMPACT_ATOMS: atom_id res chain seq x y z
N MET A 1 -32.24 -26.42 -92.58
CA MET A 1 -32.65 -27.54 -91.71
C MET A 1 -32.73 -26.99 -90.29
N GLN A 2 -33.88 -26.49 -89.85
CA GLN A 2 -35.00 -27.18 -89.17
C GLN A 2 -34.67 -27.69 -87.75
N ASN A 3 -35.51 -27.20 -86.82
CA ASN A 3 -35.91 -27.76 -85.52
C ASN A 3 -35.02 -27.45 -84.30
N THR A 4 -35.42 -26.55 -83.38
CA THR A 4 -36.47 -26.65 -82.33
C THR A 4 -36.33 -27.85 -81.37
N ARG A 5 -36.14 -27.63 -80.06
CA ARG A 5 -37.19 -27.63 -79.01
C ARG A 5 -36.65 -27.73 -77.56
N PHE A 6 -37.33 -26.97 -76.70
CA PHE A 6 -37.52 -27.01 -75.25
C PHE A 6 -37.36 -28.37 -74.53
N SER A 7 -36.92 -28.37 -73.25
CA SER A 7 -37.75 -28.85 -72.10
C SER A 7 -37.00 -28.94 -70.74
N GLN A 8 -37.60 -28.30 -69.72
CA GLN A 8 -37.79 -28.68 -68.30
C GLN A 8 -36.61 -29.12 -67.39
N ALA A 9 -36.25 -28.35 -66.35
CA ALA A 9 -36.90 -28.12 -65.05
C ALA A 9 -36.42 -29.10 -63.94
N ARG A 10 -35.70 -28.56 -62.94
CA ARG A 10 -35.81 -28.93 -61.51
C ARG A 10 -35.03 -27.97 -60.59
N ARG A 11 -35.78 -27.02 -60.02
CA ARG A 11 -35.80 -26.60 -58.59
C ARG A 11 -34.49 -26.58 -57.78
N PHE A 12 -34.02 -25.39 -57.43
CA PHE A 12 -33.50 -24.96 -56.11
C PHE A 12 -33.44 -23.42 -56.14
N VAL A 13 -34.50 -22.71 -55.75
CA VAL A 13 -34.68 -22.05 -54.45
C VAL A 13 -33.50 -21.14 -54.05
N LEU A 14 -33.69 -19.85 -54.28
CA LEU A 14 -33.37 -18.68 -53.43
C LEU A 14 -32.00 -18.65 -52.70
N GLY A 15 -31.17 -17.68 -53.08
CA GLY A 15 -29.99 -17.25 -52.33
C GLY A 15 -29.67 -15.77 -52.58
N LEU A 16 -30.63 -14.88 -52.35
CA LEU A 16 -30.46 -13.42 -52.42
C LEU A 16 -30.00 -12.92 -51.06
N GLY A 17 -28.69 -13.00 -50.80
CA GLY A 17 -28.06 -12.54 -49.56
C GLY A 17 -27.36 -11.19 -49.75
N ILE A 18 -28.15 -10.11 -49.83
CA ILE A 18 -27.61 -8.74 -49.70
C ILE A 18 -27.25 -8.54 -48.23
N ILE A 19 -26.00 -8.81 -47.87
CA ILE A 19 -25.43 -8.39 -46.58
C ILE A 19 -25.10 -6.91 -46.72
N ALA A 20 -26.11 -6.06 -46.49
CA ALA A 20 -25.91 -4.65 -46.25
C ALA A 20 -25.26 -4.49 -44.88
N SER A 21 -23.93 -4.43 -44.87
CA SER A 21 -23.13 -4.05 -43.70
C SER A 21 -23.44 -2.59 -43.35
N LEU A 22 -24.43 -2.39 -42.47
CA LEU A 22 -24.76 -1.10 -41.88
C LEU A 22 -23.61 -0.69 -40.93
N THR A 23 -22.54 -0.13 -41.48
CA THR A 23 -21.56 0.60 -40.67
C THR A 23 -22.19 1.94 -40.28
N LEU A 24 -22.89 1.98 -39.14
CA LEU A 24 -23.23 3.23 -38.46
C LEU A 24 -21.94 3.91 -38.00
N VAL A 25 -21.28 4.63 -38.91
CA VAL A 25 -20.26 5.62 -38.55
C VAL A 25 -21.03 6.89 -38.19
N GLY A 26 -21.55 6.92 -36.96
CA GLY A 26 -22.08 8.16 -36.39
C GLY A 26 -20.92 9.14 -36.21
N CYS A 27 -20.93 10.24 -36.98
CA CYS A 27 -20.05 11.37 -36.77
C CYS A 27 -20.14 11.82 -35.30
N LYS A 28 -19.08 11.54 -34.52
CA LYS A 28 -18.96 11.91 -33.10
C LYS A 28 -18.92 13.44 -32.96
N THR A 29 -20.07 14.10 -32.90
CA THR A 29 -20.16 15.39 -32.22
C THR A 29 -20.19 15.11 -30.72
N THR A 30 -19.03 15.17 -30.07
CA THR A 30 -18.93 15.07 -28.61
C THR A 30 -19.59 16.30 -27.97
N ALA A 31 -20.90 16.22 -27.77
CA ALA A 31 -21.69 17.17 -26.99
C ALA A 31 -21.62 16.84 -25.50
N VAL A 32 -21.34 15.57 -25.16
CA VAL A 32 -21.27 15.10 -23.78
C VAL A 32 -19.83 14.99 -23.32
N THR A 33 -19.53 15.63 -22.20
CA THR A 33 -18.31 15.47 -21.43
C THR A 33 -18.68 14.76 -20.12
N ASN A 34 -18.27 13.51 -19.95
CA ASN A 34 -18.42 12.81 -18.68
C ASN A 34 -17.52 13.48 -17.63
N LEU A 35 -18.12 13.91 -16.52
CA LEU A 35 -17.42 14.54 -15.40
C LEU A 35 -17.21 13.57 -14.23
N THR A 36 -17.72 12.34 -14.35
CA THR A 36 -17.57 11.29 -13.34
C THR A 36 -16.20 10.65 -13.46
N PRO A 37 -15.42 10.59 -12.37
CA PRO A 37 -14.15 9.88 -12.35
C PRO A 37 -14.31 8.38 -12.67
N GLY A 38 -13.34 7.79 -13.37
CA GLY A 38 -13.33 6.35 -13.64
C GLY A 38 -13.09 5.46 -12.41
N SER A 39 -12.66 6.07 -11.30
CA SER A 39 -12.45 5.43 -10.00
C SER A 39 -13.16 6.24 -8.92
N LEU A 40 -14.20 5.68 -8.33
CA LEU A 40 -15.02 6.31 -7.30
C LEU A 40 -14.63 5.76 -5.92
N PRO A 41 -14.40 6.60 -4.91
CA PRO A 41 -14.08 6.13 -3.57
C PRO A 41 -15.30 5.43 -2.96
N ALA A 42 -15.13 4.27 -2.33
CA ALA A 42 -16.25 3.54 -1.74
C ALA A 42 -17.03 4.41 -0.74
N ASN A 43 -18.36 4.44 -0.82
CA ASN A 43 -19.21 5.20 0.10
C ASN A 43 -19.95 4.23 1.04
N PRO A 44 -19.93 4.41 2.39
CA PRO A 44 -20.76 3.62 3.31
C PRO A 44 -22.24 3.63 2.96
N SER A 45 -22.77 4.75 2.46
CA SER A 45 -24.16 4.84 1.98
C SER A 45 -24.38 4.15 0.64
N GLN A 46 -23.32 3.75 -0.06
CA GLN A 46 -23.33 3.18 -1.42
C GLN A 46 -23.99 4.08 -2.49
N ILE A 47 -24.18 5.37 -2.20
CA ILE A 47 -24.70 6.36 -3.13
C ILE A 47 -23.51 7.01 -3.86
N TYR A 48 -23.59 7.04 -5.19
CA TYR A 48 -22.58 7.68 -6.05
C TYR A 48 -23.25 8.68 -6.99
N THR A 49 -22.75 9.91 -6.98
CA THR A 49 -23.20 10.95 -7.90
C THR A 49 -22.48 10.80 -9.23
N ILE A 50 -23.25 10.61 -10.29
CA ILE A 50 -22.76 10.51 -11.66
C ILE A 50 -23.11 11.82 -12.37
N SER A 51 -22.11 12.47 -12.93
CA SER A 51 -22.22 13.79 -13.52
C SER A 51 -21.70 13.85 -14.95
N ALA A 52 -22.36 14.66 -15.77
CA ALA A 52 -21.94 14.95 -17.13
C ALA A 52 -22.29 16.40 -17.51
N ARG A 53 -21.45 17.00 -18.35
CA ARG A 53 -21.77 18.25 -19.04
C ARG A 53 -22.26 17.95 -20.44
N ILE A 54 -23.42 18.50 -20.83
CA ILE A 54 -24.07 18.21 -22.10
C ILE A 54 -24.35 19.50 -22.86
N LYS A 55 -23.53 19.78 -23.87
CA LYS A 55 -23.62 20.98 -24.70
C LYS A 55 -23.70 20.60 -26.19
N PRO A 56 -24.91 20.47 -26.76
CA PRO A 56 -25.09 20.25 -28.19
C PRO A 56 -24.39 21.35 -29.01
N LYS A 57 -23.61 20.95 -30.02
CA LYS A 57 -22.79 21.87 -30.84
C LYS A 57 -23.48 22.33 -32.14
N LEU A 58 -24.77 22.00 -32.30
CA LEU A 58 -25.54 22.32 -33.50
C LEU A 58 -25.98 23.79 -33.48
N ALA A 59 -25.79 24.49 -34.60
CA ALA A 59 -26.25 25.88 -34.72
C ALA A 59 -27.78 26.04 -34.60
N SER A 60 -28.53 25.00 -34.98
CA SER A 60 -29.99 24.96 -34.88
C SER A 60 -30.52 24.51 -33.52
N PHE A 61 -29.64 24.27 -32.52
CA PHE A 61 -30.03 23.84 -31.19
C PHE A 61 -30.86 24.89 -30.44
N VAL A 62 -31.96 24.46 -29.82
CA VAL A 62 -32.79 25.31 -28.97
C VAL A 62 -32.35 25.18 -27.51
N GLN A 63 -31.76 26.24 -26.97
CA GLN A 63 -31.24 26.26 -25.60
C GLN A 63 -32.33 25.95 -24.57
N GLY A 64 -31.98 25.20 -23.53
CA GLY A 64 -32.91 24.84 -22.45
C GLY A 64 -33.83 23.64 -22.74
N THR A 65 -33.74 23.04 -23.93
CA THR A 65 -34.56 21.87 -24.31
C THR A 65 -33.89 20.52 -24.04
N VAL A 66 -32.69 20.53 -23.47
CA VAL A 66 -31.93 19.30 -23.16
C VAL A 66 -32.59 18.55 -22.01
N LEU A 67 -32.98 17.31 -22.27
CA LEU A 67 -33.51 16.38 -21.27
C LEU A 67 -32.57 15.16 -21.19
N PRO A 68 -31.63 15.15 -20.24
CA PRO A 68 -30.67 14.07 -20.12
C PRO A 68 -31.18 12.93 -19.24
N SER A 69 -30.75 11.74 -19.62
CA SER A 69 -30.95 10.49 -18.91
C SER A 69 -29.63 9.73 -18.84
N ILE A 70 -29.49 8.93 -17.80
CA ILE A 70 -28.42 7.96 -17.65
C ILE A 70 -29.01 6.56 -17.70
N VAL A 71 -28.34 5.66 -18.40
CA VAL A 71 -28.71 4.24 -18.42
C VAL A 71 -27.64 3.46 -17.67
N ILE A 72 -28.04 2.77 -16.61
CA ILE A 72 -27.18 1.95 -15.76
C ILE A 72 -27.78 0.55 -15.73
N ASP A 73 -27.00 -0.46 -16.09
CA ASP A 73 -27.45 -1.86 -16.19
C ASP A 73 -28.75 -2.06 -17.02
N GLY A 74 -28.94 -1.22 -18.04
CA GLY A 74 -30.13 -1.24 -18.90
C GLY A 74 -31.36 -0.53 -18.33
N GLN A 75 -31.31 -0.01 -17.10
CA GLN A 75 -32.37 0.84 -16.55
C GLN A 75 -32.07 2.32 -16.81
N LYS A 76 -33.07 3.03 -17.33
CA LYS A 76 -32.99 4.45 -17.68
C LYS A 76 -33.49 5.32 -16.53
N TYR A 77 -32.69 6.30 -16.14
CA TYR A 77 -32.99 7.27 -15.08
C TYR A 77 -32.82 8.69 -15.61
N ARG A 78 -33.74 9.59 -15.23
CA ARG A 78 -33.65 11.00 -15.62
C ARG A 78 -32.64 11.72 -14.73
N MET A 79 -31.77 12.53 -15.34
CA MET A 79 -30.81 13.35 -14.61
C MET A 79 -31.41 14.70 -14.23
N THR A 80 -30.91 15.30 -13.16
CA THR A 80 -31.29 16.64 -12.70
C THR A 80 -30.21 17.65 -13.06
N LYS A 81 -30.60 18.92 -13.24
CA LYS A 81 -29.62 19.99 -13.48
C LYS A 81 -28.85 20.30 -12.20
N SER A 82 -27.53 20.38 -12.30
CA SER A 82 -26.64 20.71 -11.18
C SER A 82 -26.58 22.23 -10.95
N ASN A 83 -26.34 22.62 -9.70
CA ASN A 83 -26.04 24.00 -9.33
C ASN A 83 -24.56 24.37 -9.55
N LEU A 84 -23.70 23.38 -9.85
CA LEU A 84 -22.24 23.57 -9.97
C LEU A 84 -21.80 24.21 -11.29
N GLY A 85 -22.71 24.38 -12.25
CA GLY A 85 -22.43 25.07 -13.49
C GLY A 85 -23.49 24.89 -14.57
N GLU A 86 -23.33 25.66 -15.65
CA GLU A 86 -24.20 25.53 -16.82
C GLU A 86 -24.02 24.19 -17.53
N ASP A 87 -25.12 23.66 -18.04
CA ASP A 87 -25.17 22.40 -18.80
C ASP A 87 -24.63 21.17 -18.05
N ILE A 88 -24.46 21.24 -16.73
CA ILE A 88 -24.08 20.11 -15.88
C ILE A 88 -25.34 19.44 -15.35
N PHE A 89 -25.37 18.11 -15.47
CA PHE A 89 -26.45 17.28 -14.98
C PHE A 89 -25.89 16.17 -14.10
N GLU A 90 -26.65 15.81 -13.07
CA GLU A 90 -26.27 14.87 -12.02
C GLU A 90 -27.37 13.84 -11.79
N PHE A 91 -26.96 12.66 -11.33
CA PHE A 91 -27.86 11.63 -10.86
C PHE A 91 -27.18 10.83 -9.75
N ASP A 92 -27.88 10.67 -8.62
CA ASP A 92 -27.42 9.86 -7.50
C ASP A 92 -27.89 8.42 -7.67
N TYR A 93 -26.94 7.49 -7.75
CA TYR A 93 -27.23 6.07 -7.91
C TYR A 93 -26.80 5.27 -6.68
N GLN A 94 -27.75 4.50 -6.15
CA GLN A 94 -27.51 3.52 -5.08
C GLN A 94 -26.95 2.23 -5.68
N LEU A 95 -25.66 1.97 -5.47
CA LEU A 95 -25.03 0.74 -5.91
C LEU A 95 -25.38 -0.42 -4.96
N ALA A 96 -25.78 -1.56 -5.51
CA ALA A 96 -26.07 -2.76 -4.71
C ALA A 96 -24.80 -3.27 -3.98
N ALA A 97 -24.99 -3.80 -2.77
CA ALA A 97 -23.90 -4.34 -1.95
C ALA A 97 -23.10 -5.42 -2.69
N GLY A 98 -21.77 -5.38 -2.53
CA GLY A 98 -20.84 -6.33 -3.16
C GLY A 98 -20.48 -6.02 -4.61
N ARG A 99 -21.12 -5.04 -5.26
CA ARG A 99 -20.68 -4.57 -6.58
C ARG A 99 -19.52 -3.58 -6.46
N THR A 100 -18.51 -3.78 -7.30
CA THR A 100 -17.30 -2.94 -7.35
C THR A 100 -17.12 -2.21 -8.67
N GLU A 101 -18.11 -2.30 -9.56
CA GLU A 101 -18.09 -1.69 -10.87
C GLU A 101 -19.48 -1.20 -11.26
N LEU A 102 -19.51 -0.10 -12.02
CA LEU A 102 -20.68 0.52 -12.60
C LEU A 102 -20.45 0.68 -14.10
N ALA A 103 -21.34 0.14 -14.93
CA ALA A 103 -21.35 0.37 -16.37
C ALA A 103 -22.54 1.24 -16.76
N TYR A 104 -22.30 2.32 -17.50
CA TYR A 104 -23.34 3.30 -17.83
C TYR A 104 -23.07 4.03 -19.13
N TYR A 105 -24.10 4.64 -19.72
CA TYR A 105 -23.97 5.61 -20.79
C TYR A 105 -25.02 6.72 -20.62
N PHE A 106 -24.77 7.87 -21.23
CA PHE A 106 -25.71 8.98 -21.24
C PHE A 106 -26.53 8.97 -22.51
N GLU A 107 -27.80 9.32 -22.39
CA GLU A 107 -28.74 9.54 -23.48
C GLU A 107 -29.40 10.91 -23.25
N TYR A 108 -29.58 11.71 -24.27
CA TYR A 108 -30.22 13.02 -24.10
C TYR A 108 -31.07 13.37 -25.31
N THR A 109 -32.26 13.89 -25.04
CA THR A 109 -33.14 14.43 -26.07
C THR A 109 -33.09 15.96 -26.07
N TYR A 110 -33.14 16.57 -27.25
CA TYR A 110 -33.11 18.03 -27.41
C TYR A 110 -33.88 18.44 -28.67
N GLN A 111 -34.25 19.71 -28.76
CA GLN A 111 -34.92 20.25 -29.93
C GLN A 111 -33.96 21.03 -30.82
N VAL A 112 -34.15 20.90 -32.13
CA VAL A 112 -33.52 21.75 -33.14
C VAL A 112 -34.57 22.47 -33.98
N SER A 113 -34.32 23.74 -34.30
CA SER A 113 -35.17 24.56 -35.16
C SER A 113 -34.54 24.69 -36.53
N ASN A 114 -35.19 24.11 -37.55
CA ASN A 114 -34.80 24.28 -38.94
C ASN A 114 -35.94 24.97 -39.67
N ASN A 115 -35.68 26.15 -40.24
CA ASN A 115 -36.68 26.96 -40.94
C ASN A 115 -37.99 27.14 -40.15
N GLY A 116 -37.90 27.38 -38.83
CA GLY A 116 -39.04 27.59 -37.94
C GLY A 116 -39.76 26.31 -37.49
N THR A 117 -39.37 25.13 -37.97
CA THR A 117 -39.92 23.84 -37.53
C THR A 117 -39.05 23.26 -36.42
N LEU A 118 -39.66 23.00 -35.25
CA LEU A 118 -39.03 22.31 -34.14
C LEU A 118 -39.06 20.80 -34.39
N SER A 119 -37.90 20.15 -34.28
CA SER A 119 -37.79 18.70 -34.35
C SER A 119 -37.00 18.17 -33.17
N SER A 120 -37.45 17.03 -32.62
CA SER A 120 -36.74 16.34 -31.54
C SER A 120 -35.58 15.53 -32.12
N ARG A 121 -34.48 15.49 -31.39
CA ARG A 121 -33.30 14.67 -31.65
C ARG A 121 -32.91 13.96 -30.37
N GLU A 122 -32.33 12.80 -30.53
CA GLU A 122 -31.79 11.97 -29.46
C GLU A 122 -30.39 11.56 -29.84
N ASP A 123 -29.47 11.67 -28.89
CA ASP A 123 -28.08 11.25 -29.04
C ASP A 123 -27.67 10.49 -27.77
N TYR A 124 -26.65 9.65 -27.91
CA TYR A 124 -26.12 8.83 -26.82
C TYR A 124 -24.59 8.76 -26.83
N THR A 125 -24.02 8.45 -25.67
CA THR A 125 -22.59 8.18 -25.54
C THR A 125 -22.29 6.69 -25.69
N GLN A 126 -21.01 6.38 -25.87
CA GLN A 126 -20.54 5.01 -25.68
C GLN A 126 -20.67 4.60 -24.19
N VAL A 127 -20.69 3.29 -23.93
CA VAL A 127 -20.66 2.75 -22.57
C VAL A 127 -19.34 3.11 -21.90
N GLN A 128 -19.45 3.64 -20.70
CA GLN A 128 -18.36 3.99 -19.79
C GLN A 128 -18.42 3.09 -18.56
N ARG A 129 -17.28 2.96 -17.88
CA ARG A 129 -17.14 2.15 -16.67
C ARG A 129 -16.51 2.99 -15.58
N ALA A 130 -17.07 2.90 -14.38
CA ALA A 130 -16.48 3.43 -13.16
C ALA A 130 -16.28 2.28 -12.17
N THR A 131 -15.12 2.25 -11.52
CA THR A 131 -14.80 1.24 -10.51
C THR A 131 -14.96 1.84 -9.12
N ILE A 132 -15.53 1.08 -8.19
CA ILE A 132 -15.57 1.47 -6.79
C ILE A 132 -14.27 1.03 -6.15
N VAL A 133 -13.42 2.01 -5.89
CA VAL A 133 -12.15 1.80 -5.23
C VAL A 133 -12.38 1.93 -3.73
N GLY A 134 -12.46 0.77 -3.07
CA GLY A 134 -12.49 0.69 -1.61
C GLY A 134 -11.18 1.11 -0.97
N ARG A 135 -10.08 1.00 -1.73
CA ARG A 135 -8.72 1.22 -1.23
C ARG A 135 -8.21 2.62 -1.55
N TYR A 136 -8.18 3.49 -0.56
CA TYR A 136 -7.48 4.76 -0.67
C TYR A 136 -6.76 5.08 0.64
N VAL A 137 -5.52 5.54 0.50
CA VAL A 137 -4.69 5.93 1.62
C VAL A 137 -4.96 7.40 1.89
N LEU A 138 -5.42 7.75 3.09
CA LEU A 138 -5.69 9.14 3.46
C LEU A 138 -4.37 9.86 3.74
N SER A 139 -3.63 9.35 4.72
CA SER A 139 -2.36 9.94 5.16
C SER A 139 -1.66 9.04 6.18
N LEU A 140 -0.35 9.21 6.29
CA LEU A 140 0.42 8.82 7.47
C LEU A 140 -0.07 9.61 8.69
N GLU A 141 -0.23 8.94 9.84
CA GLU A 141 -0.54 9.62 11.12
C GLU A 141 0.60 10.56 11.54
N VAL A 142 1.85 10.12 11.33
CA VAL A 142 3.06 10.92 11.51
C VAL A 142 4.00 10.71 10.33
N ASN A 143 4.69 11.76 9.89
CA ASN A 143 5.57 11.73 8.71
C ASN A 143 7.06 11.64 9.08
N ARG A 144 7.38 11.40 10.35
CA ARG A 144 8.74 11.36 10.86
C ARG A 144 8.81 10.53 12.15
N GLY A 145 9.91 9.81 12.34
CA GLY A 145 10.17 9.10 13.59
C GLY A 145 11.46 8.28 13.58
N PRO A 146 11.91 7.79 14.74
CA PRO A 146 13.08 6.94 14.86
C PRO A 146 12.81 5.53 14.32
N VAL A 147 13.89 4.80 14.00
CA VAL A 147 13.83 3.37 13.65
C VAL A 147 13.13 2.58 14.76
N GLY A 148 12.24 1.67 14.38
CA GLY A 148 11.48 0.81 15.29
C GLY A 148 10.19 1.43 15.85
N ALA A 149 9.92 2.73 15.62
CA ALA A 149 8.64 3.32 15.99
C ALA A 149 7.48 2.65 15.24
N LYS A 150 6.33 2.46 15.92
CA LYS A 150 5.09 2.03 15.28
C LYS A 150 4.38 3.26 14.73
N VAL A 151 4.08 3.27 13.44
CA VAL A 151 3.41 4.38 12.75
C VAL A 151 2.16 3.84 12.08
N SER A 152 1.03 4.52 12.29
CA SER A 152 -0.24 4.17 11.65
C SER A 152 -0.43 4.92 10.33
N ILE A 153 -1.12 4.28 9.41
CA ILE A 153 -1.59 4.85 8.16
C ILE A 153 -3.11 4.74 8.18
N LEU A 154 -3.76 5.89 8.05
CA LEU A 154 -5.20 5.98 7.96
C LEU A 154 -5.60 5.89 6.50
N GLY A 155 -6.68 5.16 6.25
CA GLY A 155 -7.21 4.97 4.92
C GLY A 155 -8.48 4.14 4.98
N ARG A 156 -8.86 3.56 3.85
CA ARG A 156 -9.97 2.63 3.76
C ARG A 156 -9.61 1.51 2.81
N GLY A 157 -10.30 0.37 2.96
CA GLY A 157 -10.13 -0.80 2.09
C GLY A 157 -8.82 -1.54 2.28
N PHE A 158 -8.18 -1.42 3.44
CA PHE A 158 -7.04 -2.27 3.78
C PHE A 158 -7.49 -3.71 3.99
N THR A 159 -6.61 -4.64 3.67
CA THR A 159 -6.78 -6.08 3.87
C THR A 159 -5.58 -6.66 4.61
N PRO A 160 -5.71 -7.82 5.27
CA PRO A 160 -4.58 -8.50 5.90
C PRO A 160 -3.42 -8.87 4.95
N ALA A 161 -3.68 -8.88 3.64
CA ALA A 161 -2.67 -9.15 2.62
C ALA A 161 -1.85 -7.91 2.22
N ASP A 162 -2.24 -6.72 2.69
CA ASP A 162 -1.53 -5.48 2.34
C ASP A 162 -0.22 -5.33 3.13
N VAL A 163 0.80 -4.84 2.44
CA VAL A 163 2.15 -4.62 2.98
C VAL A 163 2.55 -3.18 2.72
N VAL A 164 3.15 -2.53 3.72
CA VAL A 164 3.75 -1.19 3.59
C VAL A 164 5.16 -1.33 3.02
N TYR A 165 5.55 -0.38 2.17
CA TYR A 165 6.85 -0.34 1.51
C TYR A 165 7.54 1.00 1.74
N PHE A 166 8.85 0.96 1.97
CA PHE A 166 9.75 2.12 1.99
C PHE A 166 10.65 2.07 0.74
N ASP A 167 10.49 3.02 -0.19
CA ASP A 167 11.21 3.02 -1.48
C ASP A 167 11.17 1.64 -2.20
N ASN A 168 10.00 0.98 -2.16
CA ASN A 168 9.73 -0.39 -2.66
C ASN A 168 10.29 -1.55 -1.84
N ALA A 169 10.96 -1.32 -0.71
CA ALA A 169 11.34 -2.38 0.23
C ALA A 169 10.18 -2.66 1.21
N PRO A 170 9.68 -3.90 1.31
CA PRO A 170 8.59 -4.23 2.22
C PRO A 170 9.03 -4.07 3.68
N VAL A 171 8.17 -3.51 4.51
CA VAL A 171 8.41 -3.33 5.94
C VAL A 171 7.43 -4.15 6.77
N ARG A 172 7.79 -4.40 8.03
CA ARG A 172 6.92 -5.13 8.95
C ARG A 172 5.62 -4.35 9.15
N THR A 173 4.55 -4.94 8.65
CA THR A 173 3.21 -4.34 8.59
C THR A 173 2.28 -5.08 9.54
N VAL A 174 1.38 -4.35 10.19
CA VAL A 174 0.36 -4.85 11.11
C VAL A 174 -0.99 -4.36 10.61
N PHE A 175 -1.84 -5.29 10.18
CA PHE A 175 -3.23 -5.00 9.86
C PHE A 175 -4.03 -4.83 11.15
N GLU A 176 -4.65 -3.65 11.34
CA GLU A 176 -5.51 -3.40 12.49
C GLU A 176 -6.99 -3.50 12.11
N SER A 177 -7.38 -2.88 11.01
CA SER A 177 -8.74 -2.94 10.47
C SER A 177 -8.78 -2.53 9.00
N ALA A 178 -9.95 -2.63 8.37
CA ALA A 178 -10.14 -2.12 7.01
C ALA A 178 -9.86 -0.61 6.84
N ASN A 179 -9.75 0.14 7.94
CA ASN A 179 -9.50 1.59 7.93
C ASN A 179 -8.15 2.01 8.56
N SER A 180 -7.40 1.06 9.16
CA SER A 180 -6.12 1.34 9.80
C SER A 180 -5.14 0.19 9.55
N ILE A 181 -3.94 0.56 9.10
CA ILE A 181 -2.79 -0.34 9.02
C ILE A 181 -1.61 0.36 9.66
N SER A 182 -0.79 -0.36 10.40
CA SER A 182 0.44 0.20 10.99
C SER A 182 1.66 -0.50 10.43
N PHE A 183 2.80 0.15 10.55
CA PHE A 183 4.09 -0.45 10.26
C PHE A 183 5.12 -0.07 11.31
N TYR A 184 6.19 -0.85 11.39
CA TYR A 184 7.37 -0.49 12.17
C TYR A 184 8.41 0.17 11.26
N VAL A 185 8.92 1.34 11.66
CA VAL A 185 9.96 2.04 10.90
C VAL A 185 11.18 1.12 10.74
N PRO A 186 11.58 0.78 9.51
CA PRO A 186 12.67 -0.16 9.25
C PRO A 186 14.03 0.46 9.57
N SER A 187 15.05 -0.40 9.72
CA SER A 187 16.45 0.04 9.89
C SER A 187 17.06 0.47 8.55
N VAL A 188 16.67 1.64 8.07
CA VAL A 188 17.16 2.28 6.83
C VAL A 188 17.99 3.53 7.14
N ASP A 189 18.74 4.04 6.16
CA ASP A 189 19.60 5.23 6.35
C ASP A 189 18.83 6.40 6.97
N ALA A 190 19.38 6.93 8.04
CA ALA A 190 18.71 7.97 8.79
C ALA A 190 18.91 9.36 8.16
N ASN A 191 18.14 10.35 8.62
CA ASN A 191 18.10 11.72 8.09
C ASN A 191 17.67 11.85 6.62
N ARG A 192 17.02 10.82 6.07
CA ARG A 192 16.50 10.79 4.70
C ARG A 192 14.98 10.63 4.69
N ASN A 193 14.35 11.17 3.65
CA ASN A 193 12.94 10.96 3.34
C ASN A 193 12.78 9.71 2.47
N TYR A 194 11.89 8.81 2.87
CA TYR A 194 11.51 7.60 2.14
C TYR A 194 10.12 7.76 1.57
N LYS A 195 9.88 7.26 0.36
CA LYS A 195 8.52 7.13 -0.17
C LYS A 195 7.86 5.96 0.53
N VAL A 196 6.71 6.22 1.14
CA VAL A 196 5.87 5.19 1.73
C VAL A 196 4.75 4.87 0.75
N SER A 197 4.62 3.60 0.40
CA SER A 197 3.49 3.08 -0.37
C SER A 197 2.92 1.85 0.30
N ILE A 198 1.69 1.50 -0.03
CA ILE A 198 1.04 0.28 0.43
C ILE A 198 0.75 -0.56 -0.81
N GLY A 199 1.29 -1.77 -0.85
CA GLY A 199 1.07 -2.74 -1.93
C GLY A 199 0.19 -3.90 -1.50
N GLY A 200 -0.41 -4.58 -2.46
CA GLY A 200 -1.22 -5.79 -2.27
C GLY A 200 -1.83 -6.24 -3.60
N ASN A 201 -2.86 -7.08 -3.55
CA ASN A 201 -3.52 -7.63 -4.74
C ASN A 201 -4.17 -6.57 -5.65
N LEU A 202 -4.42 -5.37 -5.12
CA LEU A 202 -5.04 -4.24 -5.83
C LEU A 202 -4.02 -3.24 -6.40
N GLY A 203 -2.72 -3.56 -6.34
CA GLY A 203 -1.64 -2.67 -6.76
C GLY A 203 -1.02 -1.89 -5.59
N GLN A 204 -0.11 -0.96 -5.92
CA GLN A 204 0.53 -0.06 -4.96
C GLN A 204 -0.17 1.30 -4.93
N SER A 205 -0.46 1.79 -3.72
CA SER A 205 -0.99 3.13 -3.46
C SER A 205 0.02 3.96 -2.66
N PRO A 206 0.37 5.18 -3.09
CA PRO A 206 1.27 6.04 -2.31
C PRO A 206 0.59 6.50 -1.01
N ALA A 207 1.33 6.43 0.10
CA ALA A 207 0.89 6.87 1.43
C ALA A 207 1.55 8.20 1.86
N GLY A 208 2.65 8.59 1.21
CA GLY A 208 3.34 9.85 1.44
C GLY A 208 4.85 9.68 1.53
N THR A 209 5.51 10.60 2.20
CA THR A 209 6.94 10.52 2.51
C THR A 209 7.14 10.47 4.02
N PHE A 210 8.03 9.60 4.48
CA PHE A 210 8.38 9.47 5.89
C PHE A 210 9.86 9.73 6.10
N ARG A 211 10.19 10.62 7.04
CA ARG A 211 11.57 10.89 7.43
C ARG A 211 11.99 9.98 8.57
N VAL A 212 13.01 9.17 8.33
CA VAL A 212 13.63 8.40 9.41
C VAL A 212 14.64 9.30 10.08
N ASP A 213 14.43 9.60 11.36
CA ASP A 213 15.36 10.43 12.10
C ASP A 213 16.62 9.62 12.45
N GLY A 214 17.78 10.23 12.21
CA GLY A 214 19.01 9.77 12.82
C GLY A 214 18.90 9.95 14.32
N VAL A 215 19.41 8.99 15.08
CA VAL A 215 19.57 9.20 16.52
C VAL A 215 20.47 10.41 16.67
N GLY A 216 19.89 11.55 17.05
CA GLY A 216 20.61 12.78 17.34
C GLY A 216 21.45 12.57 18.58
N GLY A 217 22.57 11.87 18.45
CA GLY A 217 23.68 12.02 19.37
C GLY A 217 24.28 13.39 19.09
N VAL A 218 23.91 14.37 19.90
CA VAL A 218 24.67 15.61 20.02
C VAL A 218 26.11 15.25 20.35
N SER A 219 26.99 15.29 19.34
CA SER A 219 28.42 15.36 19.55
C SER A 219 28.72 16.78 20.02
N GLU A 220 28.68 17.00 21.34
CA GLU A 220 29.29 18.20 21.92
C GLU A 220 30.80 18.16 21.65
N GLY A 221 31.26 19.18 20.93
CA GLY A 221 32.64 19.31 20.52
C GLY A 221 33.56 19.57 21.71
N LEU A 222 34.64 18.80 21.80
CA LEU A 222 35.91 19.35 22.24
C LEU A 222 36.83 19.41 21.03
N ASN A 223 37.15 20.65 20.69
CA ASN A 223 38.02 21.08 19.63
C ASN A 223 39.44 20.53 19.86
N ASN A 224 40.03 19.92 18.83
CA ASN A 224 41.45 19.98 18.45
C ASN A 224 41.67 19.04 17.25
N THR A 225 42.31 19.32 16.12
CA THR A 225 42.68 20.50 15.32
C THR A 225 43.08 19.88 13.97
N PHE A 226 42.85 20.59 12.85
CA PHE A 226 43.40 20.32 11.50
C PHE A 226 42.61 19.39 10.54
N SER A 227 42.17 19.97 9.42
CA SER A 227 41.76 19.36 8.13
C SER A 227 42.92 19.50 7.12
N PRO A 228 42.96 18.91 5.87
CA PRO A 228 41.90 18.19 5.12
C PRO A 228 42.31 16.94 4.24
N SER A 229 41.27 16.20 3.79
CA SER A 229 41.10 15.43 2.51
C SER A 229 41.72 14.02 2.33
N PRO A 230 41.28 13.18 1.34
CA PRO A 230 40.11 12.30 1.41
C PRO A 230 40.41 10.83 0.97
N SER A 231 39.72 9.82 1.48
CA SER A 231 39.49 8.57 0.72
C SER A 231 38.46 7.64 1.36
N VAL A 232 37.46 7.36 0.53
CA VAL A 232 36.58 6.18 0.45
C VAL A 232 37.06 4.95 1.25
N ALA A 233 36.20 4.44 2.13
CA ALA A 233 35.98 3.00 2.29
C ALA A 233 34.60 2.74 2.90
N ALA A 234 33.69 2.25 2.07
CA ALA A 234 32.54 1.50 2.52
C ALA A 234 33.03 0.19 3.16
N THR A 235 32.56 -0.13 4.36
CA THR A 235 32.61 -1.50 4.88
C THR A 235 31.33 -1.81 5.64
N ASN A 236 30.47 -2.57 4.97
CA ASN A 236 29.73 -3.72 5.47
C ASN A 236 29.29 -3.72 6.93
N ALA A 237 27.97 -3.86 7.10
CA ALA A 237 27.37 -4.62 8.20
C ALA A 237 28.22 -5.86 8.51
N THR A 238 28.93 -5.80 9.63
CA THR A 238 29.68 -6.91 10.19
C THR A 238 29.16 -7.05 11.62
N GLY A 239 28.50 -8.17 11.92
CA GLY A 239 27.99 -8.46 13.26
C GLY A 239 29.10 -8.28 14.29
N GLY A 240 28.91 -7.37 15.23
CA GLY A 240 29.89 -7.17 16.29
C GLY A 240 29.95 -8.39 17.20
N THR A 241 31.10 -8.61 17.84
CA THR A 241 31.30 -9.74 18.76
C THR A 241 30.82 -9.34 20.16
N LEU A 242 30.06 -10.21 20.82
CA LEU A 242 29.71 -10.04 22.23
C LEU A 242 30.98 -10.23 23.07
N LEU A 243 31.28 -9.27 23.93
CA LEU A 243 32.43 -9.35 24.84
C LEU A 243 31.96 -9.72 26.24
N VAL A 244 32.79 -10.45 26.98
CA VAL A 244 32.51 -10.82 28.36
C VAL A 244 33.75 -10.69 29.22
N ASN A 245 33.57 -10.22 30.45
CA ASN A 245 34.62 -10.15 31.45
C ASN A 245 34.09 -10.66 32.79
N PRO A 246 34.74 -11.64 33.44
CA PRO A 246 35.90 -12.41 32.97
C PRO A 246 35.57 -13.38 31.81
N THR A 247 36.57 -13.72 30.99
CA THR A 247 36.43 -14.65 29.84
C THR A 247 36.49 -16.13 30.21
N ALA A 248 36.77 -16.45 31.48
CA ALA A 248 36.75 -17.80 32.04
C ALA A 248 36.39 -17.74 33.53
N LEU A 249 35.68 -18.77 34.02
CA LEU A 249 35.23 -18.84 35.41
C LEU A 249 35.82 -20.06 36.13
N SER A 250 36.52 -19.81 37.24
CA SER A 250 36.99 -20.85 38.17
C SER A 250 36.46 -20.51 39.57
N LEU A 251 35.51 -21.31 40.06
CA LEU A 251 34.71 -21.00 41.23
C LEU A 251 34.76 -22.13 42.25
N LYS A 252 34.65 -21.80 43.54
CA LYS A 252 34.37 -22.77 44.60
C LYS A 252 32.86 -22.93 44.80
N LYS A 253 32.38 -24.09 45.24
CA LYS A 253 30.96 -24.30 45.58
C LYS A 253 30.41 -23.16 46.47
N GLY A 254 29.31 -22.55 46.04
CA GLY A 254 28.63 -21.42 46.70
C GLY A 254 29.25 -20.04 46.44
N GLN A 255 30.33 -19.95 45.66
CA GLN A 255 30.97 -18.67 45.33
C GLN A 255 30.13 -17.89 44.31
N LYS A 256 29.94 -16.59 44.58
CA LYS A 256 29.30 -15.64 43.65
C LYS A 256 30.35 -14.84 42.90
N VAL A 257 30.21 -14.72 41.58
CA VAL A 257 31.10 -13.91 40.72
C VAL A 257 30.28 -13.07 39.77
N ASN A 258 30.74 -11.84 39.54
CA ASN A 258 30.10 -10.92 38.61
C ASN A 258 30.67 -11.12 37.21
N LEU A 259 29.77 -11.28 36.25
CA LEU A 259 30.05 -11.42 34.83
C LEU A 259 29.47 -10.21 34.09
N THR A 260 30.33 -9.46 33.43
CA THR A 260 29.95 -8.27 32.66
C THR A 260 29.95 -8.59 31.18
N PHE A 261 28.80 -8.45 30.53
CA PHE A 261 28.66 -8.57 29.09
C PHE A 261 28.64 -7.18 28.46
N THR A 262 29.42 -6.99 27.40
CA THR A 262 29.43 -5.77 26.60
C THR A 262 29.03 -6.10 25.17
N THR A 263 27.95 -5.49 24.71
CA THR A 263 27.41 -5.64 23.36
C THR A 263 28.02 -4.58 22.44
N PRO A 264 28.23 -4.90 21.15
CA PRO A 264 28.76 -3.95 20.17
C PRO A 264 27.75 -2.84 19.80
N VAL A 265 26.48 -3.04 20.16
CA VAL A 265 25.38 -2.12 19.92
C VAL A 265 24.64 -1.86 21.23
N THR A 266 24.20 -0.62 21.43
CA THR A 266 23.38 -0.24 22.57
C THR A 266 21.99 -0.86 22.47
N ALA A 267 21.48 -1.41 23.57
CA ALA A 267 20.18 -2.06 23.64
C ALA A 267 19.03 -1.08 23.38
N SER A 268 18.06 -1.49 22.57
CA SER A 268 16.85 -0.71 22.22
C SER A 268 15.92 -0.55 23.43
N ALA A 269 14.83 0.23 23.29
CA ALA A 269 13.90 0.57 24.38
C ALA A 269 13.29 -0.63 25.15
N GLY A 270 13.32 -1.84 24.57
CA GLY A 270 12.88 -3.09 25.21
C GLY A 270 13.98 -3.88 25.93
N GLY A 271 15.19 -3.33 26.03
CA GLY A 271 16.38 -4.06 26.43
C GLY A 271 16.87 -5.04 25.36
N LEU A 272 18.05 -5.62 25.56
CA LEU A 272 18.59 -6.69 24.72
C LEU A 272 18.69 -7.96 25.55
N LEU A 273 17.92 -8.98 25.17
CA LEU A 273 17.97 -10.28 25.81
C LEU A 273 19.19 -11.06 25.30
N ILE A 274 20.03 -11.50 26.22
CA ILE A 274 21.14 -12.42 25.94
C ILE A 274 20.68 -13.79 26.38
N ASP A 275 20.51 -14.69 25.42
CA ASP A 275 20.19 -16.08 25.67
C ASP A 275 21.48 -16.78 26.15
N ILE A 276 21.46 -17.28 27.38
CA ILE A 276 22.59 -18.00 27.97
C ILE A 276 22.17 -19.43 28.26
N THR A 277 22.89 -20.37 27.68
CA THR A 277 22.71 -21.81 27.95
C THR A 277 23.99 -22.39 28.54
N THR A 278 23.87 -23.51 29.26
CA THR A 278 25.01 -24.21 29.85
C THR A 278 24.87 -25.72 29.67
N ASP A 279 25.99 -26.39 29.49
CA ASP A 279 26.10 -27.86 29.49
C ASP A 279 26.25 -28.45 30.91
N VAL A 280 26.36 -27.60 31.94
CA VAL A 280 26.47 -27.99 33.36
C VAL A 280 25.42 -27.29 34.24
N PRO A 281 24.11 -27.57 34.02
CA PRO A 281 23.02 -26.88 34.73
C PRO A 281 23.02 -27.11 36.24
N GLU A 282 23.59 -28.21 36.74
CA GLU A 282 23.72 -28.45 38.18
C GLU A 282 24.86 -27.66 38.85
N SER A 283 25.78 -27.08 38.06
CA SER A 283 26.97 -26.37 38.52
C SER A 283 26.85 -24.85 38.47
N VAL A 284 25.89 -24.30 37.72
CA VAL A 284 25.76 -22.86 37.53
C VAL A 284 24.33 -22.40 37.78
N ILE A 285 24.16 -21.48 38.72
CA ILE A 285 22.91 -20.78 38.98
C ILE A 285 23.07 -19.36 38.45
N MET A 286 22.31 -19.01 37.41
CA MET A 286 22.37 -17.70 36.76
C MET A 286 20.96 -17.09 36.57
N PRO A 287 20.81 -15.77 36.73
CA PRO A 287 19.57 -15.07 36.41
C PRO A 287 19.44 -14.82 34.90
N GLU A 288 18.25 -14.40 34.47
CA GLU A 288 18.02 -13.90 33.11
C GLU A 288 18.84 -12.63 32.84
N VAL A 289 19.41 -12.53 31.63
CA VAL A 289 20.33 -11.44 31.27
C VAL A 289 19.69 -10.51 30.27
N ILE A 290 19.33 -9.32 30.75
CA ILE A 290 18.73 -8.25 29.95
C ILE A 290 19.63 -7.02 30.03
N VAL A 291 20.18 -6.60 28.90
CA VAL A 291 20.88 -5.31 28.79
C VAL A 291 19.84 -4.20 28.82
N PRO A 292 19.86 -3.27 29.79
CA PRO A 292 18.87 -2.21 29.88
C PRO A 292 18.87 -1.31 28.64
N ALA A 293 17.70 -0.79 28.28
CA ALA A 293 17.56 0.17 27.20
C ALA A 293 18.55 1.34 27.34
N GLY A 294 19.25 1.69 26.26
CA GLY A 294 20.25 2.76 26.28
C GLY A 294 21.60 2.35 26.89
N SER A 295 21.76 1.12 27.37
CA SER A 295 23.05 0.55 27.78
C SER A 295 23.57 -0.44 26.73
N ASN A 296 24.88 -0.57 26.62
CA ASN A 296 25.54 -1.65 25.89
C ASN A 296 26.24 -2.63 26.83
N THR A 297 26.04 -2.49 28.14
CA THR A 297 26.72 -3.29 29.16
C THR A 297 25.73 -3.75 30.22
N VAL A 298 25.86 -5.00 30.64
CA VAL A 298 25.12 -5.58 31.76
C VAL A 298 26.05 -6.41 32.64
N THR A 299 25.91 -6.26 33.96
CA THR A 299 26.65 -7.06 34.93
C THR A 299 25.66 -7.93 35.68
N ILE A 300 25.89 -9.24 35.63
CA ILE A 300 25.09 -10.24 36.35
C ILE A 300 25.95 -10.96 37.38
N SER A 301 25.33 -11.42 38.46
CA SER A 301 26.02 -12.26 39.46
C SER A 301 25.63 -13.72 39.23
N ILE A 302 26.64 -14.58 39.10
CA ILE A 302 26.50 -16.01 38.90
C ILE A 302 26.94 -16.72 40.17
N GLU A 303 26.19 -17.73 40.61
CA GLU A 303 26.50 -18.55 41.78
C GLU A 303 26.90 -19.98 41.38
N ALA A 304 27.99 -20.47 41.95
CA ALA A 304 28.48 -21.82 41.71
C ALA A 304 27.72 -22.88 42.53
N GLY A 305 27.14 -23.86 41.84
CA GLY A 305 26.39 -24.99 42.40
C GLY A 305 27.27 -26.20 42.72
N ARG A 306 26.94 -27.36 42.16
CA ARG A 306 27.72 -28.61 42.35
C ARG A 306 29.06 -28.57 41.59
N PRO A 307 30.12 -29.23 42.08
CA PRO A 307 31.37 -29.35 41.34
C PRO A 307 31.17 -29.95 39.95
N GLY A 308 31.83 -29.37 38.94
CA GLY A 308 31.64 -29.72 37.53
C GLY A 308 32.47 -28.86 36.61
N THR A 309 32.68 -29.32 35.38
CA THR A 309 33.41 -28.62 34.31
C THR A 309 32.57 -28.58 33.05
N GLY A 310 32.41 -27.39 32.47
CA GLY A 310 31.57 -27.16 31.31
C GLY A 310 31.78 -25.78 30.71
N SER A 311 30.80 -25.29 29.95
CA SER A 311 30.80 -24.00 29.28
C SER A 311 29.46 -23.28 29.42
N LEU A 312 29.51 -21.95 29.36
CA LEU A 312 28.35 -21.09 29.10
C LEU A 312 28.39 -20.65 27.65
N PHE A 313 27.25 -20.74 26.98
CA PHE A 313 27.05 -20.32 25.61
C PHE A 313 26.13 -19.10 25.63
N ALA A 314 26.67 -17.93 25.28
CA ALA A 314 25.93 -16.68 25.25
C ALA A 314 25.63 -16.25 23.80
N LYS A 315 24.36 -15.99 23.51
CA LYS A 315 23.87 -15.61 22.18
C LYS A 315 22.97 -14.38 22.27
N GLY A 316 23.15 -13.44 21.34
CA GLY A 316 22.32 -12.24 21.25
C GLY A 316 21.90 -11.94 19.81
N PRO A 317 20.85 -11.13 19.60
CA PRO A 317 20.45 -10.68 18.27
C PRO A 317 21.59 -9.94 17.55
N GLY A 318 22.03 -10.46 16.41
CA GLY A 318 23.06 -9.81 15.56
C GLY A 318 24.51 -9.93 16.02
N VAL A 319 24.79 -10.74 17.06
CA VAL A 319 26.14 -11.02 17.56
C VAL A 319 26.51 -12.49 17.37
N LYS A 320 27.80 -12.78 17.18
CA LYS A 320 28.32 -14.16 17.14
C LYS A 320 28.27 -14.78 18.54
N GLU A 321 27.95 -16.07 18.61
CA GLU A 321 27.91 -16.86 19.84
C GLU A 321 29.27 -16.82 20.56
N LEU A 322 29.22 -16.63 21.89
CA LEU A 322 30.37 -16.53 22.77
C LEU A 322 30.39 -17.71 23.75
N VAL A 323 31.52 -18.40 23.84
CA VAL A 323 31.72 -19.57 24.72
C VAL A 323 32.62 -19.20 25.89
N ILE A 324 32.16 -19.45 27.11
CA ILE A 324 32.86 -19.12 28.36
C ILE A 324 33.11 -20.41 29.14
N PRO A 325 34.36 -20.87 29.29
CA PRO A 325 34.65 -22.07 30.06
C PRO A 325 34.40 -21.84 31.56
N VAL A 326 33.79 -22.83 32.21
CA VAL A 326 33.46 -22.82 33.64
C VAL A 326 33.99 -24.07 34.34
N LYS A 327 34.62 -23.86 35.49
CA LYS A 327 35.07 -24.92 36.40
C LYS A 327 34.62 -24.62 37.83
N VAL A 328 33.88 -25.54 38.43
CA VAL A 328 33.45 -25.48 39.83
C VAL A 328 34.16 -26.56 40.63
N GLN A 329 34.82 -26.17 41.72
CA GLN A 329 35.55 -27.04 42.65
C GLN A 329 34.87 -27.13 44.02
#